data_AF-A0A8B9H4I8-F1
#
_entry.id   AF-A0A8B9H4I8-F1
#
_cell.length_a   1.000
_cell.length_b   1.000
_cell.length_c   1.000
_cell.angle_alpha   90.00
_cell.angle_beta   90.00
_cell.angle_gamma   90.00
#
_symmetry.space_group_name_H-M   'P 1'
#
loop_
_entity.id
_entity.type
_entity.pdbx_description
1 polymer ?
#
loop_
_entity_poly.entity_id
_entity_poly.type
_entity_poly.pdbx_seq_one_letter_code
_entity_poly.pdbx_strand_id
1 'polypeptide(L)'
;MKSRPQEFQEDFYIPIPLDTNNITALSPFLVPQDHLGGSGIFMIMTVFMLFLFIGGTSINVLTIVCTVQYKKLRSHLNYILVNLAISNLLVSTVGSFTAFVSFLNRYFIFGPTACKIEGFVATLGGMVSLWSLSVVAFERWLVICKPVGNFSFKGTHAIIGCALTWFFALLASTPPLFGWSRYIPEGLQCSCGPDWYTTENKYNNESYVMFLFCFCFGFPFTVILFCYGQLLFTLKSAAKAQADSASTQKAEREVTKMVVVMVMGFLVCWLPYASFALWVVFNRGQSFDLRLGTIPSCFSKASTVYNPVIYVFMNKQFRSCMMKLIFCGKSPFGDDEEASSSSQVTQVSSVGPEK
;
A
#
# COMPACT_ATOMS: atom_id res chain seq x y z
N MET A 1 -16.31 -43.73 15.09
CA MET A 1 -15.85 -42.59 15.92
C MET A 1 -16.23 -41.32 15.16
N LYS A 2 -17.37 -40.69 15.50
CA LYS A 2 -17.82 -39.45 14.85
C LYS A 2 -16.79 -38.36 15.16
N SER A 3 -16.15 -37.80 14.14
CA SER A 3 -15.30 -36.62 14.26
C SER A 3 -16.11 -35.52 14.93
N ARG A 4 -15.67 -35.12 16.12
CA ARG A 4 -16.26 -34.00 16.87
C ARG A 4 -16.19 -32.77 15.94
N PRO A 5 -17.29 -31.99 15.76
CA PRO A 5 -17.23 -30.76 14.97
C PRO A 5 -16.10 -29.90 15.53
N GLN A 6 -15.17 -29.48 14.69
CA GLN A 6 -14.13 -28.53 15.07
C GLN A 6 -14.85 -27.22 15.39
N GLU A 7 -15.10 -26.93 16.66
CA GLU A 7 -15.62 -25.62 17.08
C GLU A 7 -14.54 -24.59 16.74
N PHE A 8 -14.70 -23.93 15.59
CA PHE A 8 -13.85 -22.82 15.21
C PHE A 8 -14.01 -21.73 16.26
N GLN A 9 -12.93 -21.40 16.97
CA GLN A 9 -12.94 -20.24 17.84
C GLN A 9 -13.25 -19.00 17.01
N GLU A 10 -14.14 -18.15 17.50
CA GLU A 10 -14.66 -17.04 16.70
C GLU A 10 -13.59 -15.99 16.39
N ASP A 11 -12.61 -15.82 17.29
CA ASP A 11 -11.66 -14.70 17.26
C ASP A 11 -10.24 -15.06 16.76
N PHE A 12 -9.87 -16.34 16.65
CA PHE A 12 -8.56 -16.73 16.08
C PHE A 12 -8.55 -18.12 15.45
N TYR A 13 -7.49 -18.38 14.66
CA TYR A 13 -7.19 -19.69 14.09
C TYR A 13 -5.68 -19.86 13.95
N ILE A 14 -5.15 -21.01 14.39
CA ILE A 14 -3.73 -21.35 14.22
C ILE A 14 -3.62 -22.36 13.07
N PRO A 15 -3.02 -22.00 11.92
CA PRO A 15 -3.08 -22.81 10.71
C PRO A 15 -1.98 -23.88 10.65
N ILE A 16 -1.62 -24.45 11.80
CA ILE A 16 -0.70 -25.59 11.91
C ILE A 16 -1.25 -26.62 12.91
N PRO A 17 -0.99 -27.92 12.71
CA PRO A 17 -1.35 -28.94 13.68
C PRO A 17 -0.52 -28.74 14.96
N LEU A 18 -1.20 -28.72 16.11
CA LEU A 18 -0.59 -28.61 17.42
C LEU A 18 -0.94 -29.86 18.24
N ASP A 19 0.06 -30.42 18.92
CA ASP A 19 -0.14 -31.55 19.85
C ASP A 19 -0.68 -31.04 21.19
N THR A 20 -1.94 -30.58 21.18
CA THR A 20 -2.65 -30.11 22.37
C THR A 20 -4.12 -30.48 22.34
N ASN A 21 -4.65 -30.88 23.50
CA ASN A 21 -6.08 -31.11 23.69
C ASN A 21 -6.85 -29.83 24.08
N ASN A 22 -6.15 -28.71 24.32
CA ASN A 22 -6.74 -27.44 24.72
C ASN A 22 -6.11 -26.27 23.95
N ILE A 23 -6.65 -25.96 22.77
CA ILE A 23 -6.15 -24.89 21.90
C ILE A 23 -6.32 -23.49 22.52
N THR A 24 -7.30 -23.30 23.39
CA THR A 24 -7.55 -22.04 24.10
C THR A 24 -6.37 -21.66 25.02
N ALA A 25 -5.64 -22.66 25.53
CA ALA A 25 -4.43 -22.42 26.32
C ALA A 25 -3.30 -21.78 25.49
N LEU A 26 -3.38 -21.85 24.16
CA LEU A 26 -2.43 -21.25 23.23
C LEU A 26 -2.98 -19.99 22.55
N SER A 27 -4.03 -19.40 23.12
CA SER A 27 -4.66 -18.19 22.58
C SER A 27 -3.63 -17.09 22.31
N PRO A 28 -3.61 -16.52 21.08
CA PRO A 28 -2.69 -15.45 20.70
C PRO A 28 -2.95 -14.14 21.43
N PHE A 29 -4.01 -14.08 22.25
CA PHE A 29 -4.36 -12.93 23.07
C PHE A 29 -3.94 -13.07 24.54
N LEU A 30 -3.54 -14.28 24.97
CA LEU A 30 -3.27 -14.57 26.39
C LEU A 30 -1.83 -15.02 26.65
N VAL A 31 -1.18 -15.67 25.67
CA VAL A 31 0.16 -16.25 25.89
C VAL A 31 1.12 -16.00 24.72
N PRO A 32 2.44 -15.84 25.00
CA PRO A 32 3.48 -15.82 23.97
C PRO A 32 3.44 -17.01 23.02
N GLN A 33 3.67 -16.75 21.75
CA GLN A 33 3.57 -17.71 20.65
C GLN A 33 4.92 -18.33 20.30
N ASP A 34 5.73 -18.65 21.32
CA ASP A 34 7.09 -19.20 21.18
C ASP A 34 7.12 -20.57 20.45
N HIS A 35 5.98 -21.26 20.42
CA HIS A 35 5.82 -22.52 19.69
C HIS A 35 5.69 -22.33 18.16
N LEU A 36 5.42 -21.09 17.69
CA LEU A 36 5.26 -20.77 16.27
C LEU A 36 6.54 -20.28 15.60
N GLY A 37 7.54 -19.86 16.38
CA GLY A 37 8.81 -19.34 15.85
C GLY A 37 9.87 -19.14 16.92
N GLY A 38 11.14 -19.13 16.52
CA GLY A 38 12.25 -18.88 17.45
C GLY A 38 12.36 -17.40 17.82
N SER A 39 12.93 -17.08 19.00
CA SER A 39 13.06 -15.70 19.49
C SER A 39 13.74 -14.74 18.50
N GLY A 40 14.65 -15.25 17.66
CA GLY A 40 15.31 -14.46 16.62
C GLY A 40 14.36 -13.89 15.57
N ILE A 41 13.34 -14.64 15.12
CA ILE A 41 12.40 -14.13 14.11
C ILE A 41 11.49 -13.04 14.69
N PHE A 42 11.03 -13.21 15.92
CA PHE A 42 10.26 -12.20 16.64
C PHE A 42 11.06 -10.91 16.82
N MET A 43 12.35 -11.01 17.17
CA MET A 43 13.23 -9.85 17.31
C MET A 43 13.44 -9.12 15.97
N ILE A 44 13.70 -9.85 14.88
CA ILE A 44 13.84 -9.26 13.53
C ILE A 44 12.55 -8.53 13.13
N MET A 45 11.39 -9.16 13.32
CA MET A 45 10.09 -8.55 13.00
C MET A 45 9.78 -7.34 13.89
N THR A 46 10.18 -7.37 15.16
CA THR A 46 10.06 -6.23 16.09
C THR A 46 10.83 -5.02 15.56
N VAL A 47 12.12 -5.21 15.22
CA VAL A 47 12.96 -4.13 14.69
C VAL A 47 12.41 -3.59 13.37
N PHE A 48 11.97 -4.49 12.48
CA PHE A 48 11.38 -4.11 11.20
C PHE A 48 10.10 -3.31 11.38
N MET A 49 9.18 -3.75 12.23
CA MET A 49 7.92 -3.02 12.50
C MET A 49 8.14 -1.68 13.20
N LEU A 50 9.13 -1.60 14.10
CA LEU A 50 9.53 -0.32 14.70
C LEU A 50 10.03 0.66 13.64
N PHE A 51 10.87 0.18 12.71
CA PHE A 51 11.32 0.99 11.58
C PHE A 51 10.15 1.46 10.71
N LEU A 52 9.18 0.59 10.40
CA LEU A 52 7.99 0.98 9.62
C LEU A 52 7.11 1.99 10.37
N PHE A 53 6.93 1.82 11.67
CA PHE A 53 6.17 2.76 12.49
C PHE A 53 6.83 4.15 12.51
N ILE A 54 8.12 4.23 12.87
CA ILE A 54 8.82 5.52 12.98
C ILE A 54 9.01 6.15 11.59
N GLY A 55 9.57 5.39 10.65
CA GLY A 55 9.89 5.87 9.30
C GLY A 55 8.63 6.23 8.51
N GLY A 56 7.61 5.35 8.56
CA GLY A 56 6.34 5.54 7.88
C GLY A 56 5.59 6.74 8.44
N THR A 57 5.47 6.85 9.76
CA THR A 57 4.80 8.01 10.37
C THR A 57 5.53 9.30 10.05
N SER A 58 6.86 9.33 10.19
CA SER A 58 7.67 10.54 9.94
C SER A 58 7.55 11.05 8.51
N ILE A 59 7.71 10.18 7.51
CA ILE A 59 7.71 10.62 6.10
C ILE A 59 6.31 11.03 5.62
N ASN A 60 5.24 10.38 6.10
CA ASN A 60 3.88 10.74 5.71
C ASN A 60 3.41 12.02 6.42
N VAL A 61 3.74 12.22 7.71
CA VAL A 61 3.50 13.52 8.37
C VAL A 61 4.24 14.63 7.64
N LEU A 62 5.52 14.41 7.32
CA LEU A 62 6.33 15.38 6.58
C LEU A 62 5.73 15.71 5.21
N THR A 63 5.18 14.72 4.51
CA THR A 63 4.49 14.91 3.23
C THR A 63 3.28 15.85 3.37
N ILE A 64 2.47 15.65 4.40
CA ILE A 64 1.30 16.51 4.67
C ILE A 64 1.75 17.91 5.07
N VAL A 65 2.67 18.03 6.03
CA VAL A 65 3.17 19.33 6.51
C VAL A 65 3.81 20.13 5.38
N CYS A 66 4.63 19.50 4.54
CA CYS A 66 5.25 20.15 3.38
C CYS A 66 4.19 20.67 2.41
N THR A 67 3.16 19.88 2.10
CA THR A 67 2.07 20.30 1.21
C THR A 67 1.26 21.46 1.79
N VAL A 68 1.02 21.45 3.10
CA VAL A 68 0.35 22.55 3.80
C VAL A 68 1.24 23.79 3.80
N GLN A 69 2.53 23.69 4.12
CA GLN A 69 3.42 24.85 4.22
C GLN A 69 3.62 25.57 2.88
N TYR A 70 3.85 24.82 1.79
CA TYR A 70 4.22 25.39 0.51
C TYR A 70 3.03 25.46 -0.45
N LYS A 71 2.50 26.67 -0.68
CA LYS A 71 1.37 26.92 -1.62
C LYS A 71 1.59 26.30 -3.00
N LYS A 72 2.83 26.28 -3.50
CA LYS A 72 3.21 25.66 -4.78
C LYS A 72 2.84 24.17 -4.87
N LEU A 73 2.83 23.46 -3.75
CA LEU A 73 2.48 22.03 -3.69
C LEU A 73 0.96 21.81 -3.59
N ARG A 74 0.14 22.84 -3.40
CA ARG A 74 -1.32 22.70 -3.30
C ARG A 74 -2.01 22.64 -4.67
N SER A 75 -1.36 21.97 -5.63
CA SER A 75 -1.94 21.66 -6.94
C SER A 75 -2.87 20.45 -6.84
N HIS A 76 -3.89 20.40 -7.68
CA HIS A 76 -4.83 19.29 -7.78
C HIS A 76 -4.13 17.94 -8.03
N LEU A 77 -2.97 17.96 -8.70
CA LEU A 77 -2.14 16.77 -8.96
C LEU A 77 -1.53 16.18 -7.68
N ASN A 78 -1.40 16.98 -6.62
CA ASN A 78 -0.81 16.54 -5.34
C ASN A 78 -1.87 16.10 -4.32
N TYR A 79 -3.17 16.25 -4.60
CA TYR A 79 -4.23 15.84 -3.68
C TYR A 79 -4.18 14.33 -3.41
N ILE A 80 -3.89 13.54 -4.45
CA ILE A 80 -3.78 12.09 -4.33
C ILE A 80 -2.53 11.67 -3.53
N LEU A 81 -1.46 12.47 -3.54
CA LEU A 81 -0.27 12.24 -2.71
C LEU A 81 -0.58 12.49 -1.23
N VAL A 82 -1.36 13.52 -0.93
CA VAL A 82 -1.85 13.77 0.44
C VAL A 82 -2.83 12.67 0.87
N ASN A 83 -3.72 12.23 -0.01
CA ASN A 83 -4.63 11.10 0.23
C ASN A 83 -3.86 9.82 0.60
N LEU A 84 -2.83 9.51 -0.19
CA LEU A 84 -1.92 8.42 0.06
C LEU A 84 -1.22 8.57 1.42
N ALA A 85 -0.71 9.76 1.76
CA ALA A 85 -0.07 10.02 3.04
C ALA A 85 -1.02 9.79 4.23
N ILE A 86 -2.27 10.24 4.14
CA ILE A 86 -3.29 10.01 5.16
C ILE A 86 -3.55 8.51 5.34
N SER A 87 -3.71 7.76 4.25
CA SER A 87 -3.94 6.32 4.31
C SER A 87 -2.75 5.56 4.91
N ASN A 88 -1.53 5.95 4.57
CA ASN A 88 -0.32 5.35 5.10
C ASN A 88 -0.14 5.65 6.60
N LEU A 89 -0.58 6.82 7.08
CA LEU A 89 -0.58 7.13 8.52
C LEU A 89 -1.52 6.21 9.29
N LEU A 90 -2.68 5.84 8.74
CA LEU A 90 -3.56 4.85 9.36
C LEU A 90 -2.85 3.50 9.51
N VAL A 91 -2.20 3.02 8.45
CA VAL A 91 -1.45 1.75 8.49
C VAL A 91 -0.24 1.83 9.41
N SER A 92 0.52 2.92 9.44
CA SER A 92 1.72 3.03 10.27
C SER A 92 1.37 3.16 11.75
N THR A 93 0.40 4.00 12.11
CA THR A 93 0.04 4.29 13.51
C THR A 93 -0.82 3.23 14.16
N VAL A 94 -1.67 2.52 13.41
CA VAL A 94 -2.47 1.42 13.96
C VAL A 94 -1.82 0.09 13.63
N GLY A 95 -1.62 -0.21 12.34
CA GLY A 95 -1.06 -1.49 11.89
C GLY A 95 0.37 -1.74 12.37
N SER A 96 1.33 -0.93 11.92
CA SER A 96 2.75 -1.15 12.24
C SER A 96 3.06 -0.98 13.72
N PHE A 97 2.42 -0.03 14.42
CA PHE A 97 2.62 0.18 15.85
C PHE A 97 2.13 -1.02 16.69
N THR A 98 0.89 -1.48 16.47
CA THR A 98 0.35 -2.63 17.23
C THR A 98 1.10 -3.91 16.90
N ALA A 99 1.51 -4.10 15.64
CA ALA A 99 2.36 -5.21 15.24
C ALA A 99 3.74 -5.15 15.93
N PHE A 100 4.38 -3.97 15.98
CA PHE A 100 5.64 -3.77 16.72
C PHE A 100 5.52 -4.22 18.18
N VAL A 101 4.51 -3.71 18.90
CA VAL A 101 4.31 -4.06 20.31
C VAL A 101 3.99 -5.56 20.46
N SER A 102 3.22 -6.13 19.54
CA SER A 102 2.86 -7.55 19.58
C SER A 102 4.06 -8.46 19.29
N PHE A 103 4.92 -8.13 18.33
CA PHE A 103 6.17 -8.88 18.09
C PHE A 103 7.15 -8.76 19.26
N LEU A 104 7.22 -7.60 19.92
CA LEU A 104 8.04 -7.41 21.12
C LEU A 104 7.60 -8.34 22.26
N ASN A 105 6.29 -8.50 22.43
CA ASN A 105 5.70 -9.39 23.44
C ASN A 105 5.56 -10.85 22.97
N ARG A 106 5.72 -11.10 21.66
CA ARG A 106 5.54 -12.39 20.96
C ARG A 106 4.12 -12.95 20.94
N TYR A 107 3.12 -12.11 21.15
CA TYR A 107 1.69 -12.41 21.00
C TYR A 107 0.89 -11.12 20.80
N PHE A 108 -0.36 -11.22 20.36
CA PHE A 108 -1.22 -10.06 20.16
C PHE A 108 -1.82 -9.58 21.48
N ILE A 109 -1.04 -8.78 22.22
CA ILE A 109 -1.35 -8.34 23.58
C ILE A 109 -2.61 -7.47 23.71
N PHE A 110 -3.07 -6.84 22.62
CA PHE A 110 -4.19 -5.89 22.68
C PHE A 110 -5.59 -6.55 22.69
N GLY A 111 -5.65 -7.87 22.54
CA GLY A 111 -6.89 -8.64 22.58
C GLY A 111 -7.74 -8.60 21.29
N PRO A 112 -8.88 -9.32 21.28
CA PRO A 112 -9.66 -9.56 20.05
C PRO A 112 -10.25 -8.31 19.40
N THR A 113 -10.75 -7.36 20.19
CA THR A 113 -11.35 -6.12 19.67
C THR A 113 -10.30 -5.27 18.94
N ALA A 114 -9.12 -5.13 19.53
CA ALA A 114 -8.02 -4.40 18.90
C ALA A 114 -7.50 -5.12 17.64
N CYS A 115 -7.57 -6.45 17.59
CA CYS A 115 -7.23 -7.22 16.40
C CYS A 115 -8.19 -6.92 15.23
N LYS A 116 -9.49 -6.82 15.51
CA LYS A 116 -10.49 -6.40 14.52
C LYS A 116 -10.25 -4.97 14.03
N ILE A 117 -9.88 -4.06 14.94
CA ILE A 117 -9.53 -2.67 14.59
C ILE A 117 -8.26 -2.62 13.73
N GLU A 118 -7.21 -3.34 14.13
CA GLU A 118 -5.93 -3.39 13.41
C GLU A 118 -6.12 -3.95 12.00
N GLY A 119 -6.78 -5.11 11.88
CA GLY A 119 -7.07 -5.73 10.59
C GLY A 119 -7.91 -4.81 9.70
N PHE A 120 -8.96 -4.17 10.24
CA PHE A 120 -9.79 -3.21 9.50
C PHE A 120 -8.99 -2.00 9.02
N VAL A 121 -8.26 -1.33 9.92
CA VAL A 121 -7.54 -0.09 9.60
C VAL A 121 -6.36 -0.37 8.66
N ALA A 122 -5.63 -1.47 8.86
CA ALA A 122 -4.55 -1.88 7.98
C ALA A 122 -5.08 -2.22 6.58
N THR A 123 -6.21 -2.94 6.50
CA THR A 123 -6.86 -3.23 5.21
C THR A 123 -7.34 -1.95 4.55
N LEU A 124 -8.09 -1.10 5.26
CA LEU A 124 -8.62 0.16 4.75
C LEU A 124 -7.49 1.05 4.18
N GLY A 125 -6.47 1.34 5.00
CA GLY A 125 -5.35 2.17 4.58
C GLY A 125 -4.55 1.56 3.43
N GLY A 126 -4.34 0.24 3.46
CA GLY A 126 -3.72 -0.51 2.37
C GLY A 126 -4.49 -0.39 1.06
N MET A 127 -5.82 -0.55 1.09
CA MET A 127 -6.68 -0.44 -0.09
C MET A 127 -6.76 1.00 -0.62
N VAL A 128 -6.87 2.01 0.25
CA VAL A 128 -6.83 3.43 -0.18
C VAL A 128 -5.50 3.72 -0.87
N SER A 129 -4.39 3.25 -0.30
CA SER A 129 -3.05 3.39 -0.87
C SER A 129 -2.96 2.76 -2.25
N LEU A 130 -3.45 1.53 -2.39
CA LEU A 130 -3.47 0.77 -3.64
C LEU A 130 -4.31 1.47 -4.73
N TRP A 131 -5.55 1.83 -4.43
CA TRP A 131 -6.41 2.55 -5.36
C TRP A 131 -5.84 3.93 -5.71
N SER A 132 -5.15 4.60 -4.78
CA SER A 132 -4.47 5.87 -5.07
C SER A 132 -3.38 5.70 -6.14
N LEU A 133 -2.61 4.62 -6.11
CA LEU A 133 -1.63 4.31 -7.17
C LEU A 133 -2.30 4.15 -8.53
N SER A 134 -3.45 3.47 -8.58
CA SER A 134 -4.23 3.30 -9.81
C SER A 134 -4.79 4.63 -10.34
N VAL A 135 -5.29 5.49 -9.45
CA VAL A 135 -5.79 6.83 -9.81
C VAL A 135 -4.65 7.69 -10.35
N VAL A 136 -3.47 7.66 -9.73
CA VAL A 136 -2.27 8.37 -10.25
C VAL A 136 -1.90 7.90 -11.66
N ALA A 137 -1.92 6.58 -11.91
CA ALA A 137 -1.61 6.05 -13.23
C ALA A 137 -2.64 6.52 -14.27
N PHE A 138 -3.93 6.46 -13.94
CA PHE A 138 -5.02 6.91 -14.80
C PHE A 138 -4.96 8.40 -15.10
N GLU A 139 -4.74 9.23 -14.07
CA GLU A 139 -4.60 10.69 -14.20
C GLU A 139 -3.45 11.05 -15.15
N ARG A 140 -2.28 10.44 -14.97
CA ARG A 140 -1.11 10.66 -15.84
C ARG A 140 -1.37 10.25 -17.28
N TRP A 141 -2.02 9.11 -17.49
CA TRP A 141 -2.40 8.65 -18.82
C TRP A 141 -3.38 9.62 -19.47
N LEU A 142 -4.41 10.07 -18.74
CA LEU A 142 -5.41 10.99 -19.25
C LEU A 142 -4.77 12.33 -19.64
N VAL A 143 -3.96 12.93 -18.75
CA VAL A 143 -3.35 14.25 -18.98
C VAL A 143 -2.31 14.23 -20.12
N ILE A 144 -1.53 13.15 -20.25
CA ILE A 144 -0.40 13.10 -21.19
C ILE A 144 -0.77 12.44 -22.53
N CYS A 145 -1.49 11.32 -22.51
CA CYS A 145 -1.78 10.54 -23.73
C CYS A 145 -3.05 10.98 -24.44
N LYS A 146 -3.96 11.64 -23.73
CA LYS A 146 -5.27 12.05 -24.25
C LYS A 146 -5.47 13.53 -23.97
N PRO A 147 -4.89 14.43 -24.80
CA PRO A 147 -5.34 15.82 -24.83
C PRO A 147 -6.77 15.83 -25.40
N VAL A 148 -7.77 15.57 -24.56
CA VAL A 148 -9.19 15.49 -24.95
C VAL A 148 -9.70 16.90 -25.21
N GLY A 149 -9.33 17.51 -26.34
CA GLY A 149 -9.73 18.87 -26.70
C GLY A 149 -9.51 19.87 -25.57
N ASN A 150 -10.59 20.51 -25.10
CA ASN A 150 -10.58 21.49 -24.00
C ASN A 150 -10.64 20.86 -22.58
N PHE A 151 -10.54 19.55 -22.44
CA PHE A 151 -10.57 18.90 -21.13
C PHE A 151 -9.28 19.19 -20.36
N SER A 152 -9.43 19.85 -19.22
CA SER A 152 -8.36 20.08 -18.26
C SER A 152 -8.68 19.37 -16.95
N PHE A 153 -7.68 18.72 -16.35
CA PHE A 153 -7.85 18.04 -15.08
C PHE A 153 -8.03 19.05 -13.94
N LYS A 154 -9.29 19.29 -13.59
CA LYS A 154 -9.70 20.18 -12.48
C LYS A 154 -9.61 19.52 -11.11
N GLY A 155 -9.58 20.35 -10.06
CA GLY A 155 -9.63 19.91 -8.65
C GLY A 155 -10.82 19.03 -8.29
N THR A 156 -11.98 19.25 -8.92
CA THR A 156 -13.16 18.39 -8.71
C THR A 156 -12.86 16.94 -9.09
N HIS A 157 -12.14 16.68 -10.19
CA HIS A 157 -11.77 15.33 -10.59
C HIS A 157 -10.77 14.70 -9.61
N ALA A 158 -9.84 15.49 -9.08
CA ALA A 158 -8.90 15.02 -8.06
C ALA A 158 -9.62 14.59 -6.77
N ILE A 159 -10.58 15.40 -6.30
CA ILE A 159 -11.39 15.09 -5.11
C ILE A 159 -12.26 13.85 -5.34
N ILE A 160 -12.90 13.74 -6.51
CA ILE A 160 -13.66 12.53 -6.89
C ILE A 160 -12.74 11.30 -6.88
N GLY A 161 -11.54 11.41 -7.46
CA GLY A 161 -10.54 10.35 -7.44
C GLY A 161 -10.22 9.89 -6.01
N CYS A 162 -9.92 10.84 -5.11
CA CYS A 162 -9.71 10.52 -3.69
C CYS A 162 -10.94 9.84 -3.08
N ALA A 163 -12.15 10.39 -3.26
CA ALA A 163 -13.37 9.83 -2.71
C ALA A 163 -13.63 8.39 -3.18
N LEU A 164 -13.36 8.09 -4.47
CA LEU A 164 -13.47 6.74 -5.03
C LEU A 164 -12.50 5.75 -4.35
N THR A 165 -11.27 6.18 -4.04
CA THR A 165 -10.32 5.32 -3.32
C THR A 165 -10.84 4.90 -1.95
N TRP A 166 -11.43 5.82 -1.18
CA TRP A 166 -12.03 5.53 0.12
C TRP A 166 -13.28 4.66 0.00
N PHE A 167 -14.13 4.94 -0.98
CA PHE A 167 -15.32 4.15 -1.23
C PHE A 167 -14.97 2.68 -1.54
N PHE A 168 -14.05 2.44 -2.48
CA PHE A 168 -13.63 1.07 -2.82
C PHE A 168 -12.87 0.40 -1.68
N ALA A 169 -12.08 1.16 -0.91
CA ALA A 169 -11.39 0.62 0.25
C ALA A 169 -12.36 0.20 1.36
N LEU A 170 -13.40 0.99 1.64
CA LEU A 170 -14.45 0.63 2.60
C LEU A 170 -15.28 -0.55 2.11
N LEU A 171 -15.62 -0.60 0.83
CA LEU A 171 -16.29 -1.76 0.22
C LEU A 171 -15.49 -3.05 0.45
N ALA A 172 -14.16 -2.95 0.48
CA ALA A 172 -13.27 -4.07 0.70
C ALA A 172 -13.01 -4.39 2.18
N SER A 173 -12.85 -3.39 3.05
CA SER A 173 -12.45 -3.60 4.45
C SER A 173 -13.61 -3.79 5.42
N THR A 174 -14.80 -3.31 5.10
CA THR A 174 -15.98 -3.43 5.98
C THR A 174 -16.59 -4.84 6.04
N PRO A 175 -16.67 -5.65 4.96
CA PRO A 175 -17.39 -6.91 5.02
C PRO A 175 -16.96 -7.92 6.09
N PRO A 176 -15.66 -8.05 6.45
CA PRO A 176 -15.22 -8.91 7.55
C PRO A 176 -15.79 -8.54 8.92
N LEU A 177 -16.25 -7.29 9.10
CA LEU A 177 -16.92 -6.85 10.32
C LEU A 177 -18.38 -7.31 10.40
N PHE A 178 -18.98 -7.68 9.27
CA PHE A 178 -20.40 -8.06 9.14
C PHE A 178 -20.59 -9.52 8.70
N GLY A 179 -19.54 -10.34 8.81
CA GLY A 179 -19.64 -11.79 8.61
C GLY A 179 -19.29 -12.28 7.20
N TRP A 180 -18.85 -11.42 6.28
CA TRP A 180 -18.19 -11.87 5.05
C TRP A 180 -16.69 -11.83 5.23
N SER A 181 -16.11 -12.99 5.54
CA SER A 181 -14.83 -13.17 6.22
C SER A 181 -14.82 -12.63 7.66
N ARG A 182 -13.63 -12.53 8.26
CA ARG A 182 -13.37 -12.00 9.60
C ARG A 182 -11.92 -11.56 9.74
N TYR A 183 -11.65 -10.68 10.69
CA TYR A 183 -10.29 -10.27 11.07
C TYR A 183 -9.78 -11.14 12.22
N ILE A 184 -8.66 -11.82 12.00
CA ILE A 184 -8.00 -12.71 12.97
C ILE A 184 -6.48 -12.50 12.97
N PRO A 185 -5.76 -12.96 14.01
CA PRO A 185 -4.31 -12.95 14.00
C PRO A 185 -3.75 -13.85 12.87
N GLU A 186 -2.73 -13.36 12.17
CA GLU A 186 -2.14 -14.03 11.01
C GLU A 186 -0.66 -14.37 11.21
N GLY A 187 -0.18 -15.41 10.51
CA GLY A 187 1.21 -15.85 10.59
C GLY A 187 1.65 -16.23 12.01
N LEU A 188 2.69 -15.58 12.52
CA LEU A 188 3.19 -15.70 13.90
C LEU A 188 2.23 -15.10 14.95
N GLN A 189 1.02 -14.70 14.57
CA GLN A 189 -0.06 -14.23 15.45
C GLN A 189 0.26 -12.92 16.18
N CYS A 190 1.10 -12.06 15.58
CA CYS A 190 1.46 -10.74 16.09
C CYS A 190 0.94 -9.59 15.22
N SER A 191 0.18 -9.89 14.17
CA SER A 191 -0.53 -8.93 13.32
C SER A 191 -1.89 -9.53 13.00
N CYS A 192 -2.88 -8.71 12.66
CA CYS A 192 -4.19 -9.17 12.23
C CYS A 192 -4.45 -8.80 10.77
N GLY A 193 -5.27 -9.63 10.15
CA GLY A 193 -5.62 -9.51 8.75
C GLY A 193 -6.87 -10.32 8.45
N PRO A 194 -7.39 -10.27 7.21
CA PRO A 194 -8.51 -11.12 6.84
C PRO A 194 -8.18 -12.60 7.02
N ASP A 195 -9.20 -13.41 7.26
CA ASP A 195 -9.04 -14.85 7.39
C ASP A 195 -8.93 -15.51 6.01
N TRP A 196 -7.68 -15.77 5.60
CA TRP A 196 -7.36 -16.52 4.38
C TRP A 196 -7.20 -18.03 4.63
N TYR A 197 -7.22 -18.48 5.89
CA TYR A 197 -6.82 -19.83 6.29
C TYR A 197 -7.99 -20.79 6.38
N THR A 198 -9.10 -20.35 6.98
CA THR A 198 -10.22 -21.24 7.26
C THR A 198 -11.19 -21.29 6.08
N THR A 199 -11.70 -22.49 5.81
CA THR A 199 -12.56 -22.80 4.65
C THR A 199 -13.82 -23.52 5.13
N GLU A 200 -14.83 -23.64 4.25
CA GLU A 200 -16.09 -24.35 4.54
C GLU A 200 -16.77 -23.92 5.86
N ASN A 201 -16.72 -22.62 6.18
CA ASN A 201 -17.27 -22.05 7.41
C ASN A 201 -18.33 -20.98 7.14
N LYS A 202 -19.01 -20.53 8.21
CA LYS A 202 -20.10 -19.54 8.14
C LYS A 202 -19.71 -18.17 7.53
N TYR A 203 -18.41 -17.85 7.47
CA TYR A 203 -17.92 -16.55 7.02
C TYR A 203 -17.64 -16.48 5.52
N ASN A 204 -17.71 -17.60 4.77
CA ASN A 204 -17.46 -17.64 3.33
C ASN A 204 -16.12 -17.01 2.90
N ASN A 205 -15.05 -17.22 3.68
CA ASN A 205 -13.72 -16.62 3.49
C ASN A 205 -13.22 -16.71 2.04
N GLU A 206 -13.38 -17.86 1.40
CA GLU A 206 -12.88 -18.13 0.05
C GLU A 206 -13.39 -17.14 -0.99
N SER A 207 -14.69 -16.84 -0.94
CA SER A 207 -15.32 -15.87 -1.83
C SER A 207 -14.81 -14.46 -1.59
N TYR A 208 -14.52 -14.11 -0.33
CA TYR A 208 -13.92 -12.84 0.05
C TYR A 208 -12.48 -12.73 -0.43
N VAL A 209 -11.68 -13.79 -0.31
CA VAL A 209 -10.30 -13.83 -0.83
C VAL A 209 -10.28 -13.61 -2.34
N MET A 210 -11.16 -14.30 -3.08
CA MET A 210 -11.29 -14.13 -4.52
C MET A 210 -11.73 -12.72 -4.90
N PHE A 211 -12.67 -12.15 -4.15
CA PHE A 211 -13.08 -10.77 -4.32
C PHE A 211 -11.90 -9.80 -4.14
N LEU A 212 -11.13 -9.91 -3.05
CA LEU A 212 -9.96 -9.05 -2.83
C LEU A 212 -8.91 -9.24 -3.92
N PHE A 213 -8.63 -10.47 -4.35
CA PHE A 213 -7.68 -10.71 -5.42
C PHE A 213 -8.14 -10.06 -6.74
N CYS A 214 -9.39 -10.26 -7.17
CA CYS A 214 -9.87 -9.72 -8.43
C CYS A 214 -10.06 -8.20 -8.39
N PHE A 215 -10.74 -7.70 -7.36
CA PHE A 215 -11.16 -6.30 -7.26
C PHE A 215 -10.08 -5.39 -6.68
N CYS A 216 -9.33 -5.86 -5.67
CA CYS A 216 -8.36 -5.03 -4.97
C CYS A 216 -6.92 -5.22 -5.47
N PHE A 217 -6.60 -6.30 -6.18
CA PHE A 217 -5.27 -6.50 -6.76
C PHE A 217 -5.30 -6.50 -8.29
N GLY A 218 -6.05 -7.44 -8.90
CA GLY A 218 -6.06 -7.69 -10.34
C GLY A 218 -6.55 -6.50 -11.16
N PHE A 219 -7.69 -5.91 -10.79
CA PHE A 219 -8.25 -4.76 -11.50
C PHE A 219 -7.35 -3.51 -11.41
N PRO A 220 -6.93 -3.02 -10.22
CA PRO A 220 -6.02 -1.88 -10.12
C PRO A 220 -4.69 -2.13 -10.83
N PHE A 221 -4.12 -3.33 -10.72
CA PHE A 221 -2.89 -3.68 -11.41
C PHE A 221 -3.03 -3.61 -12.94
N THR A 222 -4.15 -4.12 -13.47
CA THR A 222 -4.45 -4.03 -14.91
C THR A 222 -4.58 -2.59 -15.36
N VAL A 223 -5.25 -1.73 -14.58
CA VAL A 223 -5.36 -0.30 -14.88
C VAL A 223 -3.99 0.36 -14.89
N ILE A 224 -3.14 0.08 -13.89
CA ILE A 224 -1.77 0.60 -13.82
C ILE A 224 -0.96 0.18 -15.06
N LEU A 225 -0.96 -1.10 -15.42
CA LEU A 225 -0.24 -1.62 -16.58
C LEU A 225 -0.72 -0.99 -17.88
N PHE A 226 -2.03 -0.88 -18.08
CA PHE A 226 -2.60 -0.26 -19.27
C PHE A 226 -2.20 1.21 -19.37
N CYS A 227 -2.46 1.99 -18.32
CA CYS A 227 -2.20 3.44 -18.31
C CYS A 227 -0.73 3.75 -18.54
N TYR A 228 0.16 3.05 -17.83
CA TYR A 228 1.59 3.26 -17.97
C TYR A 228 2.17 2.66 -19.25
N GLY A 229 1.64 1.57 -19.78
CA GLY A 229 2.01 1.06 -21.09
C GLY A 229 1.73 2.08 -22.20
N GLN A 230 0.54 2.68 -22.18
CA GLN A 230 0.16 3.74 -23.12
C GLN A 230 1.00 5.02 -22.92
N LEU A 231 1.30 5.38 -21.67
CA LEU A 231 2.18 6.50 -21.34
C LEU A 231 3.58 6.33 -21.94
N LEU A 232 4.20 5.17 -21.72
CA LEU A 232 5.52 4.86 -22.25
C LEU A 232 5.52 4.83 -23.79
N PHE A 233 4.48 4.28 -24.41
CA PHE A 233 4.36 4.28 -25.87
C PHE A 233 4.29 5.70 -26.43
N THR A 234 3.45 6.55 -25.83
CA THR A 234 3.28 7.95 -26.24
C THR A 234 4.58 8.74 -26.08
N LEU A 235 5.24 8.61 -24.93
CA LEU A 235 6.49 9.32 -24.65
C LEU A 235 7.63 8.87 -25.56
N LYS A 236 7.75 7.57 -25.84
CA LYS A 236 8.74 7.07 -26.81
C LYS A 236 8.48 7.56 -28.23
N SER A 237 7.21 7.63 -28.64
CA SER A 237 6.84 8.20 -29.94
C SER A 237 7.20 9.68 -30.03
N ALA A 238 6.91 10.47 -28.98
CA ALA A 238 7.24 11.89 -28.92
C ALA A 238 8.77 12.12 -28.89
N ALA A 239 9.52 11.34 -28.11
CA ALA A 239 10.97 11.42 -28.06
C ALA A 239 11.62 11.05 -29.40
N LYS A 240 11.05 10.10 -30.15
CA LYS A 240 11.50 9.76 -31.51
C LYS A 240 11.19 10.88 -32.51
N ALA A 241 10.01 11.50 -32.41
CA ALA A 241 9.63 12.62 -33.27
C ALA A 241 10.49 13.88 -33.03
N GLN A 242 10.94 14.08 -31.79
CA GLN A 242 11.83 15.17 -31.38
C GLN A 242 13.21 14.64 -30.98
N ALA A 243 13.85 13.89 -31.88
CA ALA A 243 15.12 13.23 -31.61
C ALA A 243 16.24 14.21 -31.21
N ASP A 244 16.21 15.44 -31.73
CA ASP A 244 17.24 16.46 -31.44
C ASP A 244 17.02 17.19 -30.10
N SER A 245 15.86 17.01 -29.46
CA SER A 245 15.53 17.67 -28.19
C SER A 245 16.06 16.88 -26.99
N ALA A 246 17.23 17.29 -26.49
CA ALA A 246 17.81 16.71 -25.28
C ALA A 246 16.89 16.84 -24.04
N SER A 247 16.06 17.89 -23.97
CA SER A 247 15.09 18.08 -22.88
C SER A 247 13.94 17.08 -22.97
N THR A 248 13.43 16.80 -24.18
CA THR A 248 12.35 15.81 -24.41
C THR A 248 12.84 14.40 -24.07
N GLN A 249 14.06 14.04 -24.52
CA GLN A 249 14.66 12.74 -24.17
C GLN A 249 14.88 12.58 -22.66
N LYS A 250 15.37 13.63 -21.99
CA LYS A 250 15.54 13.63 -20.52
C LYS A 250 14.20 13.47 -19.80
N ALA A 251 13.16 14.16 -20.25
CA ALA A 251 11.83 14.05 -19.66
C ALA A 251 11.25 12.63 -19.82
N GLU A 252 11.36 12.03 -21.01
CA GLU A 252 10.96 10.63 -21.23
C GLU A 252 11.68 9.69 -20.27
N ARG A 253 13.02 9.80 -20.15
CA ARG A 253 13.81 8.91 -19.30
C ARG A 253 13.42 9.02 -17.82
N GLU A 254 13.20 10.23 -17.32
CA GLU A 254 12.79 10.46 -15.92
C GLU A 254 11.38 9.90 -15.65
N VAL A 255 10.44 10.10 -16.57
CA VAL A 255 9.08 9.55 -16.44
C VAL A 255 9.09 8.03 -16.53
N THR A 256 9.84 7.45 -17.47
CA THR A 256 10.01 6.00 -17.61
C THR A 256 10.60 5.39 -16.33
N LYS A 257 11.64 6.01 -15.77
CA LYS A 257 12.21 5.59 -14.48
C LYS A 257 11.15 5.62 -13.37
N MET A 258 10.33 6.67 -13.32
CA MET A 258 9.24 6.78 -12.35
C MET A 258 8.21 5.67 -12.47
N VAL A 259 7.73 5.42 -13.68
CA VAL A 259 6.78 4.35 -13.96
C VAL A 259 7.32 3.00 -13.51
N VAL A 260 8.55 2.66 -13.89
CA VAL A 260 9.18 1.38 -13.55
C VAL A 260 9.30 1.22 -12.03
N VAL A 261 9.80 2.23 -11.34
CA VAL A 261 9.97 2.19 -9.88
C VAL A 261 8.62 2.04 -9.16
N MET A 262 7.57 2.72 -9.63
CA MET A 262 6.23 2.60 -9.05
C MET A 262 5.62 1.20 -9.26
N VAL A 263 5.73 0.63 -10.46
CA VAL A 263 5.22 -0.72 -10.75
C VAL A 263 5.98 -1.77 -9.94
N MET A 264 7.31 -1.65 -9.86
CA MET A 264 8.12 -2.55 -9.04
C MET A 264 7.78 -2.42 -7.55
N GLY A 265 7.57 -1.20 -7.05
CA GLY A 265 7.14 -0.98 -5.67
C GLY A 265 5.78 -1.60 -5.36
N PHE A 266 4.82 -1.53 -6.29
CA PHE A 266 3.54 -2.22 -6.16
C PHE A 266 3.73 -3.74 -6.06
N LEU A 267 4.49 -4.32 -6.99
CA LEU A 267 4.69 -5.78 -7.06
C LEU A 267 5.44 -6.30 -5.83
N VAL A 268 6.54 -5.65 -5.43
CA VAL A 268 7.38 -6.13 -4.32
C VAL A 268 6.60 -6.21 -3.00
N CYS A 269 5.58 -5.37 -2.80
CA CYS A 269 4.91 -5.27 -1.51
C CYS A 269 3.53 -5.91 -1.47
N TRP A 270 2.81 -5.95 -2.58
CA TRP A 270 1.48 -6.55 -2.63
C TRP A 270 1.47 -7.95 -3.24
N LEU A 271 2.33 -8.22 -4.23
CA LEU A 271 2.33 -9.53 -4.90
C LEU A 271 2.67 -10.68 -3.95
N PRO A 272 3.65 -10.58 -3.02
CA PRO A 272 3.92 -11.68 -2.09
C PRO A 272 2.71 -12.02 -1.21
N TYR A 273 2.01 -11.01 -0.69
CA TYR A 273 0.86 -11.21 0.18
C TYR A 273 -0.34 -11.78 -0.60
N ALA A 274 -0.63 -11.21 -1.78
CA ALA A 274 -1.69 -11.70 -2.66
C ALA A 274 -1.43 -13.14 -3.13
N SER A 275 -0.17 -13.45 -3.50
CA SER A 275 0.22 -14.80 -3.93
C SER A 275 0.11 -15.81 -2.80
N PHE A 276 0.53 -15.44 -1.58
CA PHE A 276 0.37 -16.29 -0.41
C PHE A 276 -1.12 -16.56 -0.11
N ALA A 277 -1.95 -15.52 -0.07
CA ALA A 277 -3.38 -15.66 0.18
C ALA A 277 -4.07 -16.57 -0.85
N LEU A 278 -3.76 -16.40 -2.15
CA LEU A 278 -4.26 -17.30 -3.18
C LEU A 278 -3.74 -18.73 -3.02
N TRP A 279 -2.44 -18.88 -2.73
CA TRP A 279 -1.85 -20.21 -2.56
C TRP A 279 -2.53 -20.98 -1.43
N VAL A 280 -2.81 -20.34 -0.29
CA VAL A 280 -3.54 -20.95 0.83
C VAL A 280 -4.95 -21.40 0.40
N VAL A 281 -5.66 -20.58 -0.37
CA VAL A 281 -7.00 -20.92 -0.86
C VAL A 281 -6.99 -22.07 -1.87
N PHE A 282 -5.97 -22.18 -2.72
CA PHE A 282 -5.86 -23.24 -3.73
C PHE A 282 -5.22 -24.54 -3.22
N ASN A 283 -4.43 -24.49 -2.14
CA ASN A 283 -3.68 -25.64 -1.60
C ASN A 283 -4.17 -26.02 -0.20
N ARG A 284 -5.49 -26.15 -0.06
CA ARG A 284 -6.13 -26.40 1.24
C ARG A 284 -5.65 -27.70 1.87
N GLY A 285 -5.52 -27.69 3.19
CA GLY A 285 -5.07 -28.84 3.97
C GLY A 285 -3.56 -29.11 3.87
N GLN A 286 -2.82 -28.38 3.03
CA GLN A 286 -1.36 -28.45 3.00
C GLN A 286 -0.79 -27.65 4.17
N SER A 287 0.15 -28.27 4.89
CA SER A 287 0.94 -27.56 5.89
C SER A 287 1.89 -26.57 5.23
N PHE A 288 2.06 -25.39 5.83
CA PHE A 288 3.00 -24.39 5.38
C PHE A 288 3.73 -23.77 6.57
N ASP A 289 4.89 -23.16 6.30
CA ASP A 289 5.61 -22.38 7.32
C ASP A 289 4.88 -21.05 7.56
N LEU A 290 4.53 -20.76 8.82
CA LEU A 290 3.87 -19.51 9.23
C LEU A 290 4.64 -18.24 8.87
N ARG A 291 5.95 -18.35 8.62
CA ARG A 291 6.78 -17.26 8.08
C ARG A 291 6.29 -16.83 6.70
N LEU A 292 5.72 -17.73 5.90
CA LEU A 292 5.15 -17.43 4.60
C LEU A 292 3.88 -16.59 4.69
N GLY A 293 3.17 -16.57 5.83
CA GLY A 293 2.10 -15.59 6.09
C GLY A 293 2.62 -14.31 6.72
N THR A 294 3.56 -14.43 7.65
CA THR A 294 4.08 -13.29 8.43
C THR A 294 4.90 -12.33 7.58
N ILE A 295 5.87 -12.84 6.82
CA ILE A 295 6.81 -12.00 6.07
C ILE A 295 6.04 -11.17 5.03
N PRO A 296 5.18 -11.74 4.17
CA PRO A 296 4.43 -10.95 3.20
C PRO A 296 3.48 -9.93 3.83
N SER A 297 2.82 -10.28 4.95
CA SER A 297 2.00 -9.32 5.70
C SER A 297 2.86 -8.12 6.14
N CYS A 298 4.00 -8.39 6.78
CA CYS A 298 4.93 -7.35 7.22
C CYS A 298 5.44 -6.49 6.07
N PHE A 299 5.83 -7.11 4.95
CA PHE A 299 6.31 -6.42 3.76
C PHE A 299 5.23 -5.55 3.10
N SER A 300 3.95 -5.95 3.16
CA SER A 300 2.87 -5.11 2.63
C SER A 300 2.74 -3.80 3.42
N LYS A 301 2.96 -3.82 4.75
CA LYS A 301 2.98 -2.60 5.59
C LYS A 301 4.18 -1.70 5.28
N ALA A 302 5.23 -2.19 4.64
CA ALA A 302 6.37 -1.38 4.20
C ALA A 302 5.98 -0.32 3.14
N SER A 303 4.80 -0.48 2.52
CA SER A 303 4.17 0.50 1.62
C SER A 303 4.00 1.88 2.23
N THR A 304 3.87 1.95 3.54
CA THR A 304 3.84 3.22 4.26
C THR A 304 5.14 4.02 4.13
N VAL A 305 6.28 3.37 3.92
CA VAL A 305 7.60 4.02 3.82
C VAL A 305 8.01 4.23 2.36
N TYR A 306 8.03 3.16 1.56
CA TYR A 306 8.61 3.26 0.22
C TYR A 306 7.72 4.05 -0.75
N ASN A 307 6.38 4.03 -0.60
CA ASN A 307 5.51 4.81 -1.49
C ASN A 307 5.86 6.31 -1.40
N PRO A 308 5.83 6.95 -0.20
CA PRO A 308 6.27 8.34 -0.07
C PRO A 308 7.70 8.56 -0.53
N VAL A 309 8.65 7.66 -0.23
CA VAL A 309 10.04 7.77 -0.73
C VAL A 309 10.03 7.90 -2.25
N ILE A 310 9.35 7.01 -2.97
CA ILE A 310 9.25 7.07 -4.43
C ILE A 310 8.67 8.44 -4.86
N TYR A 311 7.54 8.86 -4.30
CA TYR A 311 6.92 10.12 -4.73
C TYR A 311 7.74 11.36 -4.40
N VAL A 312 8.31 11.43 -3.21
CA VAL A 312 9.13 12.54 -2.72
C VAL A 312 10.42 12.65 -3.51
N PHE A 313 11.13 11.55 -3.75
CA PHE A 313 12.41 11.60 -4.47
C PHE A 313 12.24 11.80 -5.97
N MET A 314 11.10 11.38 -6.54
CA MET A 314 10.83 11.49 -7.97
C MET A 314 10.11 12.78 -8.36
N ASN A 315 9.38 13.41 -7.44
CA ASN A 315 8.83 14.75 -7.66
C ASN A 315 9.83 15.80 -7.20
N LYS A 316 10.61 16.35 -8.15
CA LYS A 316 11.63 17.37 -7.86
C LYS A 316 11.06 18.56 -7.08
N GLN A 317 9.88 19.05 -7.46
CA GLN A 317 9.23 20.16 -6.76
C GLN A 317 8.96 19.80 -5.30
N PHE A 318 8.46 18.59 -5.04
CA PHE A 318 8.21 18.09 -3.70
C PHE A 318 9.50 17.93 -2.90
N ARG A 319 10.53 17.30 -3.51
CA ARG A 319 11.86 17.12 -2.93
C ARG A 319 12.46 18.43 -2.47
N SER A 320 12.48 19.46 -3.33
CA SER A 320 13.07 20.76 -2.99
C SER A 320 12.35 21.43 -1.83
N CYS A 321 11.01 21.36 -1.79
CA CYS A 321 10.23 21.90 -0.67
C CYS A 321 10.50 21.14 0.63
N MET A 322 10.58 19.81 0.56
CA MET A 322 10.81 18.97 1.72
C MET A 322 12.21 19.17 2.29
N MET A 323 13.23 19.31 1.44
CA MET A 323 14.58 19.65 1.88
C MET A 323 14.63 21.05 2.52
N LYS A 324 13.96 22.05 1.94
CA LYS A 324 13.84 23.38 2.57
C LYS A 324 13.17 23.30 3.95
N LEU A 325 12.19 22.41 4.14
CA LEU A 325 11.53 22.22 5.44
C LEU A 325 12.46 21.55 6.47
N ILE A 326 13.17 20.49 6.08
CA ILE A 326 14.10 19.76 6.95
C ILE A 326 15.29 20.64 7.38
N PHE A 327 15.81 21.46 6.46
CA PHE A 327 16.99 22.30 6.68
C PHE A 327 16.65 23.76 7.04
N CYS A 328 15.45 24.02 7.59
CA CYS A 328 15.02 25.33 8.09
C CYS A 328 15.23 26.48 7.09
N GLY A 329 14.87 26.26 5.82
CA GLY A 329 14.94 27.23 4.74
C GLY A 329 16.22 27.17 3.89
N LYS A 330 17.23 26.40 4.29
CA LYS A 330 18.46 26.22 3.49
C LYS A 330 18.22 25.16 2.40
N SER A 331 18.65 25.42 1.17
CA SER A 331 18.63 24.45 0.06
C SER A 331 20.01 23.76 -0.05
N PRO A 332 20.19 22.53 0.49
CA PRO A 332 21.47 21.83 0.41
C PRO A 332 21.88 21.45 -1.03
N PHE A 333 20.98 21.58 -2.01
CA PHE A 333 21.21 21.28 -3.42
C PHE A 333 21.22 22.53 -4.33
N GLY A 334 21.23 23.75 -3.76
CA GLY A 334 21.15 25.01 -4.52
C GLY A 334 19.73 25.31 -5.04
N ASP A 335 19.45 26.59 -5.32
CA ASP A 335 18.14 27.04 -5.85
C ASP A 335 18.01 26.83 -7.39
N ASP A 336 19.04 26.33 -8.06
CA ASP A 336 19.10 26.14 -9.52
C ASP A 336 18.12 25.08 -10.07
N GLU A 337 17.57 24.19 -9.23
CA GLU A 337 16.50 23.28 -9.65
C GLU A 337 15.14 24.00 -9.84
N GLU A 338 14.94 25.19 -9.24
CA GLU A 338 13.66 25.91 -9.23
C GLU A 338 13.28 26.42 -10.63
N ALA A 339 14.26 26.84 -11.44
CA ALA A 339 14.04 27.33 -12.81
C ALA A 339 13.60 26.22 -13.80
N SER A 340 13.94 24.95 -13.53
CA SER A 340 13.59 23.84 -14.42
C SER A 340 12.13 23.37 -14.29
N SER A 341 11.49 23.63 -13.15
CA SER A 341 10.17 23.08 -12.81
C SER A 341 8.99 23.90 -13.36
N SER A 342 9.11 25.23 -13.40
CA SER A 342 8.12 26.11 -14.06
C SER A 342 8.12 25.91 -15.57
N SER A 343 9.29 25.62 -16.16
CA SER A 343 9.42 25.24 -17.57
C SER A 343 8.84 23.86 -17.86
N GLN A 344 8.92 22.87 -16.95
CA GLN A 344 8.40 21.52 -17.21
C GLN A 344 6.87 21.42 -17.26
N VAL A 345 6.14 22.11 -16.36
CA VAL A 345 4.66 22.11 -16.40
C VAL A 345 4.15 22.84 -17.66
N THR A 346 4.87 23.88 -18.08
CA THR A 346 4.52 24.67 -19.27
C THR A 346 4.93 23.96 -20.56
N GLN A 347 6.06 23.25 -20.59
CA GLN A 347 6.54 22.53 -21.78
C GLN A 347 5.81 21.21 -22.03
N VAL A 348 5.44 20.45 -20.99
CA VAL A 348 4.64 19.22 -21.21
C VAL A 348 3.24 19.56 -21.73
N SER A 349 2.70 20.72 -21.35
CA SER A 349 1.42 21.23 -21.88
C SER A 349 1.54 21.80 -23.30
N SER A 350 2.75 22.13 -23.78
CA SER A 350 2.99 22.64 -25.14
C SER A 350 3.47 21.56 -26.13
N VAL A 351 3.60 20.30 -25.71
CA VAL A 351 3.95 19.15 -26.58
C VAL A 351 2.67 18.42 -27.01
N GLY A 352 1.67 19.17 -27.47
CA GLY A 352 0.62 18.63 -28.32
C GLY A 352 1.14 18.59 -29.76
N PRO A 353 0.82 17.55 -30.56
CA PRO A 353 1.15 17.61 -31.99
C PRO A 353 0.40 18.79 -32.60
N GLU A 354 1.12 19.73 -33.22
CA GLU A 354 0.52 20.68 -34.14
C GLU A 354 -0.21 19.88 -35.23
N LYS A 355 -1.53 19.98 -35.23
CA LYS A 355 -2.39 19.72 -36.38
C LYS A 355 -3.50 20.75 -36.44
#